data_AF-A0A8T3WSX6-F1
#
_entry.id   AF-A0A8T3WSX6-F1
#
_cell.length_a   1.000
_cell.length_b   1.000
_cell.length_c   1.000
_cell.angle_alpha   90.00
_cell.angle_beta   90.00
_cell.angle_gamma   90.00
#
_symmetry.space_group_name_H-M   'P 1'
#
loop_
_entity.id
_entity.type
_entity.pdbx_description
1 polymer ?
#
loop_
_entity_poly.entity_id
_entity_poly.type
_entity_poly.pdbx_seq_one_letter_code
_entity_poly.pdbx_strand_id
1 'polypeptide(L)' 'MAKKKVKNRKPSTVWKKYKVEGGILKREKCCPKCGQGYFLANHKDRYFCGRCKYVEMKPK' A
#
# COMPACT_ATOMS: atom_id res chain seq x y z
N MET A 1 28.93 19.75 18.68
CA MET A 1 28.42 19.05 17.48
C MET A 1 27.15 18.30 17.85
N ALA A 2 25.98 18.76 17.39
CA ALA A 2 24.70 18.16 17.79
C ALA A 2 24.53 16.75 17.19
N LYS A 3 24.31 15.75 18.04
CA LYS A 3 24.03 14.36 17.60
C LYS A 3 22.71 14.32 16.84
N LYS A 4 22.74 13.90 15.57
CA LYS A 4 21.55 13.70 14.74
C LYS A 4 20.74 12.52 15.30
N LYS A 5 19.54 12.79 15.83
CA LYS A 5 18.63 11.73 16.29
C LYS A 5 18.27 10.81 15.12
N VAL A 6 18.59 9.53 15.23
CA VAL A 6 18.19 8.50 14.26
C VAL A 6 16.70 8.25 14.43
N LYS A 7 15.91 8.49 13.39
CA LYS A 7 14.47 8.18 13.39
C LYS A 7 14.28 6.69 13.06
N ASN A 8 13.68 5.95 13.97
CA ASN A 8 13.37 4.54 13.73
C ASN A 8 12.29 4.41 12.65
N ARG A 9 12.45 3.45 11.73
CA ARG A 9 11.45 3.21 10.68
C ARG A 9 10.22 2.55 11.30
N LYS A 10 9.03 3.02 10.91
CA LYS A 10 7.78 2.37 11.30
C LYS A 10 7.65 1.02 10.59
N PRO A 11 7.25 -0.05 11.29
CA PRO A 11 7.02 -1.35 10.66
C PRO A 11 5.84 -1.28 9.69
N SER A 12 5.85 -2.18 8.69
CA SER A 12 4.83 -2.21 7.65
C SER A 12 3.52 -2.80 8.18
N THR A 13 2.41 -2.07 8.05
CA THR A 13 1.07 -2.51 8.52
C THR A 13 0.27 -3.18 7.40
N VAL A 14 0.91 -4.05 6.62
CA VAL A 14 0.30 -4.68 5.42
C VAL A 14 -0.88 -5.58 5.82
N TRP A 15 -0.82 -6.20 6.99
CA TRP A 15 -1.89 -7.06 7.51
C TRP A 15 -3.25 -6.35 7.61
N LYS A 16 -3.29 -5.02 7.79
CA LYS A 16 -4.53 -4.24 7.90
C LYS A 16 -5.33 -4.20 6.59
N LYS A 17 -4.71 -4.55 5.47
CA LYS A 17 -5.32 -4.51 4.13
C LYS A 17 -6.12 -5.77 3.79
N TYR A 18 -6.08 -6.77 4.68
CA TYR A 18 -6.89 -7.98 4.58
C TYR A 18 -8.05 -7.85 5.55
N LYS A 19 -9.29 -7.86 5.05
CA LYS A 19 -10.49 -7.96 5.87
C LYS A 19 -11.23 -9.24 5.52
N VAL A 20 -11.71 -9.94 6.54
CA VAL A 20 -12.57 -11.11 6.39
C VAL A 20 -13.96 -10.70 6.83
N GLU A 21 -14.91 -10.65 5.91
CA GLU A 21 -16.32 -10.38 6.21
C GLU A 21 -17.13 -11.59 5.78
N GLY A 22 -17.75 -12.29 6.74
CA GLY A 22 -18.70 -13.38 6.48
C GLY A 22 -18.16 -14.55 5.65
N GLY A 23 -16.85 -14.85 5.75
CA GLY A 23 -16.20 -15.92 4.97
C GLY A 23 -15.61 -15.49 3.62
N ILE A 24 -15.79 -14.22 3.22
CA ILE A 24 -15.24 -13.66 1.98
C ILE A 24 -14.03 -12.78 2.33
N LEU A 25 -12.90 -13.07 1.69
CA LEU A 25 -11.63 -12.38 1.92
C LEU A 25 -11.57 -11.12 1.03
N LYS A 26 -11.98 -9.97 1.56
CA LYS A 26 -11.89 -8.68 0.86
C LYS A 26 -10.44 -8.20 0.88
N ARG A 27 -9.82 -8.16 -0.31
CA ARG A 27 -8.46 -7.65 -0.54
C ARG A 27 -8.55 -6.28 -1.21
N GLU A 28 -7.71 -5.33 -0.79
CA GLU A 28 -7.54 -4.07 -1.54
C GLU A 28 -6.97 -4.31 -2.95
N LYS A 29 -7.13 -3.31 -3.84
CA LYS A 29 -6.62 -3.36 -5.22
C LYS A 29 -5.14 -3.78 -5.25
N CYS A 30 -4.88 -4.89 -5.95
CA CYS A 30 -3.53 -5.38 -6.21
C CYS A 30 -3.01 -4.78 -7.52
N CYS A 31 -1.69 -4.61 -7.62
CA CYS A 31 -1.07 -4.10 -8.84
C CYS A 31 -1.13 -5.15 -9.97
N PRO A 32 -1.69 -4.82 -11.15
CA PRO A 32 -1.81 -5.77 -12.26
C PRO A 32 -0.46 -6.22 -12.81
N LYS A 33 0.60 -5.40 -12.66
CA LYS A 33 1.96 -5.71 -13.14
C LYS A 33 2.80 -6.51 -12.15
N CYS A 34 2.57 -6.35 -10.85
CA CYS A 34 3.38 -7.02 -9.81
C CYS A 34 2.74 -8.30 -9.27
N GLY A 35 1.45 -8.52 -9.52
CA GLY A 35 0.74 -9.71 -9.08
C GLY A 35 0.20 -9.61 -7.65
N GLN A 36 -0.29 -10.75 -7.17
CA GLN A 36 -0.97 -10.88 -5.89
C GLN A 36 -0.01 -10.61 -4.72
N GLY A 37 -0.47 -9.83 -3.73
CA GLY A 37 0.33 -9.42 -2.57
C GLY A 37 0.96 -8.03 -2.69
N TYR A 38 1.01 -7.44 -3.89
CA TYR A 38 1.43 -6.05 -4.09
C TYR A 38 0.23 -5.12 -4.09
N PHE A 39 -0.09 -4.59 -2.91
CA PHE A 39 -1.17 -3.62 -2.78
C PHE A 39 -0.79 -2.26 -3.36
N LEU A 40 -1.75 -1.65 -4.06
CA LEU A 40 -1.64 -0.27 -4.46
C LEU A 40 -1.85 0.65 -3.25
N ALA A 41 -1.00 1.66 -3.11
CA ALA A 41 -1.16 2.71 -2.13
C ALA A 41 -2.32 3.61 -2.56
N ASN A 42 -3.36 3.64 -1.73
CA ASN A 42 -4.55 4.42 -1.96
C ASN A 42 -4.32 5.87 -1.51
N HIS A 43 -3.95 6.75 -2.45
CA HIS A 43 -3.91 8.19 -2.22
C HIS A 43 -5.24 8.83 -2.67
N LYS A 44 -5.42 10.12 -2.35
CA LYS A 44 -6.63 10.86 -2.73
C LYS A 44 -6.80 10.89 -4.26
N ASP A 45 -5.73 11.20 -4.97
CA ASP A 45 -5.77 11.47 -6.41
C ASP A 45 -5.31 10.27 -7.25
N ARG A 46 -4.67 9.27 -6.63
CA ARG A 46 -4.03 8.16 -7.34
C ARG A 46 -3.91 6.87 -6.53
N TYR A 47 -3.84 5.76 -7.24
CA TYR A 47 -3.32 4.49 -6.75
C TYR A 47 -1.87 4.33 -7.20
N PHE A 48 -0.96 4.07 -6.26
CA PHE A 48 0.48 3.98 -6.56
C PHE A 48 1.08 2.64 -6.15
N CYS A 49 1.80 1.98 -7.05
CA CYS A 49 2.59 0.79 -6.73
C CYS A 49 4.01 1.18 -6.33
N GLY A 50 4.39 0.88 -5.08
CA GLY A 50 5.75 1.14 -4.58
C GLY A 50 6.85 0.30 -5.24
N ARG A 51 6.51 -0.85 -5.87
CA ARG A 51 7.50 -1.75 -6.51
C ARG A 51 7.77 -1.39 -7.97
N CYS A 52 6.73 -1.31 -8.80
CA CYS A 52 6.87 -1.04 -10.23
C CYS A 52 6.58 0.41 -10.64
N LYS A 53 6.30 1.29 -9.67
CA LYS A 53 5.95 2.71 -9.90
C LYS A 53 4.72 2.91 -10.78
N TYR A 54 3.87 1.88 -10.91
CA TYR A 54 2.61 1.98 -11.62
C TYR A 54 1.65 2.94 -10.91
N VAL A 55 0.98 3.79 -11.68
CA VAL A 55 0.06 4.80 -11.18
C VAL A 55 -1.27 4.66 -11.91
N GLU A 56 -2.36 4.49 -11.18
CA GLU A 56 -3.71 4.71 -11.72
C GLU A 56 -4.23 6.01 -11.13
N MET A 57 -4.62 6.98 -11.97
CA MET A 57 -5.31 8.16 -11.47
C MET A 57 -6.77 7.81 -11.21
N LYS A 58 -7.33 8.31 -10.11
CA LYS A 58 -8.77 8.22 -9.91
C LYS A 58 -9.42 9.36 -10.69
N PRO A 59 -10.42 9.10 -11.55
CA PRO A 59 -11.26 10.17 -12.06
C PRO A 59 -11.95 10.86 -10.87
N LYS A 60 -12.02 12.19 -10.94
CA LYS A 60 -12.56 13.05 -9.89
C LYS A 60 -14.09 12.97 -9.85
#